data_AF-A0A8H9I1E0-F1
#
_entry.id   AF-A0A8H9I1E0-F1
#
_cell.length_a   1.000
_cell.length_b   1.000
_cell.length_c   1.000
_cell.angle_alpha   90.00
_cell.angle_beta   90.00
_cell.angle_gamma   90.00
#
_symmetry.space_group_name_H-M   'P 1'
#
loop_
_entity.id
_entity.type
_entity.pdbx_description
1 polymer ?
#
loop_
_entity_poly.entity_id
_entity_poly.type
_entity_poly.pdbx_seq_one_letter_code
_entity_poly.pdbx_strand_id
1 'polypeptide(L)'
;MQWRELATTVGGMAPLIGSALGGPAGAAVGQLAAKALGVAATPDAVAQALADPDAAIKLQQLENDHQQTLTRMVLEAESVRLGEVNKTMRAEAASNDAYVRRWRPTFGYLTALAWVIQCVAIAWSIVATPEQAGVVAQAVTALTPMWGIALAMLGVNATCRSRDKQVAAGQQPSGFMDAVVKRVGR
;
A
#
# COMPACT_ATOMS: atom_id res chain seq x y z
N MET A 1 -32.91 -9.66 -3.42
CA MET A 1 -31.50 -10.08 -3.20
C MET A 1 -30.57 -9.35 -4.14
N GLN A 2 -29.28 -9.27 -3.82
CA GLN A 2 -28.25 -8.77 -4.75
C GLN A 2 -27.48 -9.94 -5.39
N TRP A 3 -27.04 -9.80 -6.65
CA TRP A 3 -26.22 -10.83 -7.33
C TRP A 3 -25.00 -11.26 -6.51
N ARG A 4 -24.38 -10.32 -5.79
CA ARG A 4 -23.22 -10.58 -4.94
C ARG A 4 -23.50 -11.55 -3.78
N GLU A 5 -24.73 -11.59 -3.27
CA GLU A 5 -25.13 -12.51 -2.20
C GLU A 5 -25.28 -13.94 -2.71
N LEU A 6 -25.62 -14.12 -3.99
CA LEU A 6 -25.73 -15.42 -4.65
C LEU A 6 -24.37 -15.98 -5.08
N ALA A 7 -23.35 -15.14 -5.18
CA ALA A 7 -22.02 -15.52 -5.65
C ALA A 7 -21.37 -16.62 -4.80
N THR A 8 -21.62 -16.63 -3.48
CA THR A 8 -21.08 -17.63 -2.56
C THR A 8 -21.79 -18.97 -2.71
N THR A 9 -23.12 -18.98 -2.81
CA THR A 9 -23.93 -20.18 -3.02
C THR A 9 -23.64 -20.79 -4.40
N VAL A 10 -23.64 -19.97 -5.44
CA VAL A 10 -23.30 -20.41 -6.81
C VAL A 10 -21.85 -20.83 -6.90
N GLY A 11 -20.92 -20.16 -6.21
CA GLY A 11 -19.50 -20.51 -6.21
C GLY A 11 -19.18 -21.87 -5.59
N GLY A 12 -20.05 -22.40 -4.72
CA GLY A 12 -19.95 -23.76 -4.21
C GLY A 12 -20.33 -24.83 -5.24
N MET A 13 -21.10 -24.48 -6.27
CA MET A 13 -21.59 -25.39 -7.32
C MET A 13 -20.83 -25.20 -8.64
N ALA A 14 -20.52 -23.94 -8.97
CA ALA A 14 -19.87 -23.50 -10.20
C ALA A 14 -18.88 -22.33 -9.90
N PRO A 15 -17.59 -22.61 -9.65
CA PRO A 15 -16.62 -21.63 -9.14
C PRO A 15 -16.37 -20.38 -10.02
N LEU A 16 -16.25 -20.52 -11.34
CA LEU A 16 -16.05 -19.42 -12.29
C LEU A 16 -17.31 -18.57 -12.42
N ILE A 17 -18.49 -19.19 -12.43
CA ILE A 17 -19.75 -18.46 -12.43
C ILE A 17 -19.88 -17.69 -11.11
N GLY A 18 -19.64 -18.32 -9.97
CA GLY A 18 -19.71 -17.66 -8.66
C GLY A 18 -18.74 -16.47 -8.53
N SER A 19 -17.48 -16.65 -8.93
CA SER A 19 -16.48 -15.58 -8.91
C SER A 19 -16.82 -14.43 -9.85
N ALA A 20 -17.32 -14.72 -11.06
CA ALA A 20 -17.73 -13.70 -12.01
C ALA A 20 -19.05 -13.01 -11.60
N LEU A 21 -19.95 -13.73 -10.93
CA LEU A 21 -21.23 -13.22 -10.39
C LEU A 21 -21.03 -12.29 -9.18
N GLY A 22 -19.98 -12.53 -8.38
CA GLY A 22 -19.55 -11.63 -7.30
C GLY A 22 -18.70 -10.44 -7.76
N GLY A 23 -18.25 -10.45 -9.02
CA GLY A 23 -17.43 -9.41 -9.63
C GLY A 23 -18.23 -8.30 -10.32
N PRO A 24 -17.55 -7.32 -10.93
CA PRO A 24 -18.20 -6.21 -11.63
C PRO A 24 -19.04 -6.66 -12.85
N ALA A 25 -18.77 -7.84 -13.39
CA ALA A 25 -19.57 -8.47 -14.46
C ALA A 25 -20.81 -9.23 -13.94
N GLY A 26 -21.12 -9.14 -12.64
CA GLY A 26 -22.08 -10.04 -12.00
C GLY A 26 -23.50 -9.98 -12.54
N ALA A 27 -23.94 -8.83 -13.05
CA ALA A 27 -25.24 -8.71 -13.71
C ALA A 27 -25.30 -9.47 -15.05
N ALA A 28 -24.23 -9.45 -15.85
CA ALA A 28 -24.16 -10.16 -17.13
C ALA A 28 -24.09 -11.68 -16.91
N VAL A 29 -23.30 -12.11 -15.93
CA VAL A 29 -23.18 -13.52 -15.54
C VAL A 29 -24.48 -14.04 -14.91
N GLY A 30 -25.16 -13.21 -14.12
CA GLY A 30 -26.48 -13.50 -13.57
C GLY A 30 -27.54 -13.74 -14.64
N GLN A 31 -27.50 -13.00 -15.75
CA GLN A 31 -28.38 -13.23 -16.90
C GLN A 31 -28.08 -14.55 -17.61
N LEU A 32 -26.80 -14.93 -17.75
CA LEU A 32 -26.41 -16.22 -18.33
C LEU A 32 -26.86 -17.38 -17.45
N ALA A 33 -26.68 -17.27 -16.14
CA ALA A 33 -27.15 -18.25 -15.17
C ALA A 33 -28.67 -18.40 -15.18
N ALA A 34 -29.42 -17.28 -15.21
CA ALA A 34 -30.88 -17.29 -15.30
C ALA A 34 -31.39 -17.97 -16.58
N LYS A 35 -30.72 -17.70 -17.71
CA LYS A 35 -31.05 -18.34 -19.00
C LYS A 35 -30.82 -19.85 -18.98
N ALA A 36 -29.73 -20.31 -18.37
CA ALA A 36 -29.43 -21.74 -18.23
C ALA A 36 -30.41 -22.45 -17.28
N LEU A 37 -30.87 -21.76 -16.24
CA LEU A 37 -31.86 -22.27 -15.29
C LEU A 37 -33.31 -22.15 -15.80
N GLY A 38 -33.55 -21.42 -16.88
CA GLY A 38 -34.88 -21.22 -17.47
C GLY A 38 -35.79 -20.29 -16.66
N VAL A 39 -35.20 -19.40 -15.85
CA VAL A 39 -35.94 -18.48 -14.97
C VAL A 39 -35.75 -17.02 -15.38
N ALA A 40 -36.55 -16.14 -14.78
CA ALA A 40 -36.38 -14.70 -14.97
C ALA A 40 -34.97 -14.26 -14.56
N ALA A 41 -34.40 -13.29 -15.29
CA ALA A 41 -33.07 -12.74 -15.02
C ALA A 41 -33.05 -11.78 -13.83
N THR A 42 -33.60 -12.23 -12.70
CA THR A 42 -33.60 -11.51 -11.43
C THR A 42 -32.86 -12.35 -10.38
N PRO A 43 -32.13 -11.71 -9.44
CA PRO A 43 -31.45 -12.42 -8.36
C PRO A 43 -32.40 -13.35 -7.60
N ASP A 44 -33.62 -12.89 -7.29
CA ASP A 44 -34.57 -13.65 -6.49
C ASP A 44 -35.10 -14.89 -7.23
N ALA A 45 -35.31 -14.81 -8.56
CA ALA A 45 -35.75 -15.96 -9.35
C ALA A 45 -34.64 -17.01 -9.51
N VAL A 46 -33.39 -16.57 -9.68
CA VAL A 46 -32.22 -17.47 -9.70
C VAL A 46 -32.02 -18.12 -8.33
N ALA A 47 -32.16 -17.36 -7.24
CA ALA A 47 -32.07 -17.88 -5.89
C ALA A 47 -33.09 -18.99 -5.61
N GLN A 48 -34.33 -18.82 -6.07
CA GLN A 48 -35.37 -19.84 -5.95
C GLN A 48 -35.07 -21.06 -6.82
N ALA A 49 -34.53 -20.87 -8.03
CA ALA A 49 -34.13 -21.96 -8.90
C ALA A 49 -32.97 -22.79 -8.33
N LEU A 50 -32.08 -22.19 -7.54
CA LEU A 50 -30.98 -22.89 -6.87
C LEU A 50 -31.43 -23.88 -5.79
N ALA A 51 -32.69 -23.86 -5.36
CA ALA A 51 -33.25 -24.85 -4.45
C ALA A 51 -33.47 -26.23 -5.11
N ASP A 52 -33.51 -26.27 -6.45
CA ASP A 52 -33.62 -27.50 -7.22
C ASP A 52 -32.24 -28.19 -7.32
N PRO A 53 -32.09 -29.47 -6.95
CA PRO A 53 -30.84 -30.21 -7.12
C PRO A 53 -30.34 -30.25 -8.58
N ASP A 54 -31.23 -30.17 -9.58
CA ASP A 54 -30.86 -30.14 -10.99
C ASP A 54 -30.21 -28.81 -11.42
N ALA A 55 -30.38 -27.74 -10.63
CA ALA A 55 -29.76 -26.44 -10.90
C ALA A 55 -28.23 -26.51 -10.82
N ALA A 56 -27.69 -27.34 -9.94
CA ALA A 56 -26.24 -27.56 -9.81
C ALA A 56 -25.64 -28.08 -11.12
N ILE A 57 -26.30 -29.09 -11.69
CA ILE A 57 -25.85 -29.76 -12.91
C ILE A 57 -25.90 -28.78 -14.09
N LYS A 58 -26.98 -28.01 -14.21
CA LYS A 58 -27.12 -27.01 -15.29
C LYS A 58 -26.08 -25.88 -15.19
N LEU A 59 -25.78 -25.41 -13.99
CA LEU A 59 -24.75 -24.38 -13.78
C LEU A 59 -23.34 -24.91 -14.07
N GLN A 60 -23.05 -26.14 -13.66
CA GLN A 60 -21.77 -26.78 -13.93
C GLN A 60 -21.58 -27.08 -15.43
N GLN A 61 -22.65 -27.47 -16.13
CA GLN A 61 -22.64 -27.60 -17.60
C GLN A 61 -22.36 -26.25 -18.27
N LEU A 62 -23.07 -25.18 -17.87
CA LEU A 62 -22.84 -23.84 -18.40
C LEU A 62 -21.39 -23.37 -18.16
N GLU A 63 -20.85 -23.65 -16.99
CA GLU A 63 -19.46 -23.32 -16.65
C GLU A 63 -18.47 -24.07 -17.54
N ASN A 64 -18.67 -25.37 -17.76
CA ASN A 64 -17.81 -26.17 -18.62
C ASN A 64 -17.90 -25.72 -20.09
N ASP A 65 -19.10 -25.43 -20.58
CA ASP A 65 -19.33 -25.00 -21.97
C ASP A 65 -18.72 -23.62 -22.27
N HIS A 66 -18.63 -22.76 -21.25
CA HIS A 66 -18.13 -21.39 -21.39
C HIS A 66 -16.89 -21.09 -20.56
N GLN A 67 -16.16 -22.12 -20.12
CA GLN A 67 -15.04 -22.00 -19.19
C GLN A 67 -14.02 -20.93 -19.62
N GLN A 68 -13.56 -21.00 -20.88
CA GLN A 68 -12.58 -20.06 -21.43
C GLN A 68 -13.10 -18.61 -21.44
N THR A 69 -14.37 -18.42 -21.79
CA THR A 69 -14.99 -17.09 -21.86
C THR A 69 -15.16 -16.51 -20.45
N LEU A 70 -15.63 -17.32 -19.49
CA LEU A 70 -15.79 -16.91 -18.10
C LEU A 70 -14.43 -16.59 -17.45
N THR A 71 -13.42 -17.43 -17.65
CA THR A 71 -12.04 -17.15 -17.19
C THR A 71 -11.52 -15.84 -17.77
N ARG A 72 -11.72 -15.60 -19.07
CA ARG A 72 -11.31 -14.34 -19.70
C ARG A 72 -12.00 -13.13 -19.09
N MET A 73 -13.32 -13.19 -18.86
CA MET A 73 -14.06 -12.08 -18.23
C MET A 73 -13.54 -11.77 -16.82
N VAL A 74 -13.24 -12.80 -16.01
CA VAL A 74 -12.68 -12.63 -14.66
C VAL A 74 -11.30 -11.98 -14.72
N LEU A 75 -10.43 -12.44 -15.61
CA LEU A 75 -9.08 -11.89 -15.77
C LEU A 75 -9.11 -10.44 -16.28
N GLU A 76 -9.97 -10.12 -17.25
CA GLU A 76 -10.12 -8.76 -17.76
C GLU A 76 -10.63 -7.82 -16.67
N ALA A 77 -11.66 -8.22 -15.92
CA ALA A 77 -12.17 -7.45 -14.79
C ALA A 77 -11.10 -7.18 -13.73
N GLU A 78 -10.30 -8.20 -13.39
CA GLU A 78 -9.20 -8.05 -12.44
C GLU A 78 -8.08 -7.15 -12.99
N SER A 79 -7.77 -7.25 -14.28
CA SER A 79 -6.77 -6.38 -14.93
C SER A 79 -7.17 -4.91 -14.90
N VAL A 80 -8.46 -4.61 -15.13
CA VAL A 80 -9.00 -3.24 -15.04
C VAL A 80 -8.92 -2.74 -13.60
N ARG A 81 -9.31 -3.57 -12.63
CA ARG A 81 -9.22 -3.24 -11.20
C ARG A 81 -7.78 -2.93 -10.79
N LEU A 82 -6.83 -3.80 -11.14
CA LEU A 82 -5.41 -3.59 -10.88
C LEU A 82 -4.88 -2.35 -11.62
N GLY A 83 -5.38 -2.06 -12.81
CA GLY A 83 -5.07 -0.86 -13.57
C GLY A 83 -5.50 0.42 -12.84
N GLU A 84 -6.74 0.46 -12.35
CA GLU A 84 -7.24 1.60 -11.57
C GLU A 84 -6.50 1.77 -10.23
N VAL A 85 -6.24 0.68 -9.51
CA VAL A 85 -5.43 0.70 -8.28
C VAL A 85 -4.01 1.21 -8.58
N ASN A 86 -3.39 0.79 -9.69
CA ASN A 86 -2.09 1.34 -10.09
C ASN A 86 -2.17 2.82 -10.47
N LYS A 87 -3.24 3.28 -11.13
CA LYS A 87 -3.43 4.69 -11.45
C LYS A 87 -3.54 5.53 -10.18
N THR A 88 -4.33 5.10 -9.19
CA THR A 88 -4.46 5.83 -7.92
C THR A 88 -3.15 5.81 -7.14
N MET A 89 -2.47 4.66 -7.01
CA MET A 89 -1.15 4.59 -6.37
C MET A 89 -0.12 5.49 -7.06
N ARG A 90 -0.10 5.52 -8.40
CA ARG A 90 0.80 6.40 -9.15
C ARG A 90 0.41 7.87 -9.00
N ALA A 91 -0.87 8.20 -8.95
CA ALA A 91 -1.35 9.56 -8.70
C ALA A 91 -1.00 10.03 -7.29
N GLU A 92 -1.12 9.16 -6.28
CA GLU A 92 -0.70 9.43 -4.91
C GLU A 92 0.82 9.57 -4.80
N ALA A 93 1.59 8.66 -5.42
CA ALA A 93 3.05 8.76 -5.46
C ALA A 93 3.54 9.99 -6.25
N ALA A 94 2.80 10.40 -7.29
CA ALA A 94 3.06 11.61 -8.06
C ALA A 94 2.47 12.87 -7.42
N SER A 95 1.68 12.73 -6.32
CA SER A 95 1.16 13.85 -5.56
C SER A 95 2.33 14.61 -4.95
N ASN A 96 2.75 15.65 -5.67
CA ASN A 96 3.94 16.43 -5.41
C ASN A 96 3.70 17.48 -4.31
N ASP A 97 3.06 17.08 -3.20
CA ASP A 97 2.80 18.01 -2.10
C ASP A 97 4.13 18.61 -1.64
N ALA A 98 4.24 19.93 -1.82
CA ALA A 98 5.43 20.69 -1.50
C ALA A 98 5.76 20.60 -0.01
N TYR A 99 4.76 20.43 0.85
CA TYR A 99 4.94 20.25 2.28
C TYR A 99 5.60 18.89 2.58
N VAL A 100 5.09 17.80 2.01
CA VAL A 100 5.61 16.44 2.20
C VAL A 100 7.01 16.28 1.58
N ARG A 101 7.33 17.00 0.50
CA ARG A 101 8.68 16.98 -0.08
C ARG A 101 9.69 17.80 0.74
N ARG A 102 9.26 18.93 1.29
CA ARG A 102 10.15 19.89 1.95
C ARG A 102 10.39 19.58 3.44
N TRP A 103 9.49 18.88 4.14
CA TRP A 103 9.69 18.65 5.58
C TRP A 103 11.02 17.95 5.90
N ARG A 104 11.42 16.93 5.12
CA ARG A 104 12.67 16.18 5.32
C ARG A 104 13.90 17.11 5.26
N PRO A 105 14.09 17.92 4.19
CA PRO A 105 15.12 18.96 4.18
C PRO A 105 14.96 20.04 5.24
N THR A 106 13.74 20.55 5.47
CA THR A 106 13.48 21.63 6.43
C THR A 106 13.89 21.25 7.85
N PHE A 107 13.62 20.02 8.28
CA PHE A 107 14.07 19.51 9.56
C PHE A 107 15.61 19.56 9.69
N GLY A 108 16.34 19.19 8.64
CA GLY A 108 17.81 19.32 8.59
C GLY A 108 18.30 20.76 8.73
N TYR A 109 17.71 21.69 7.99
CA TYR A 109 18.09 23.11 8.07
C TYR A 109 17.77 23.72 9.43
N LEU A 110 16.60 23.44 10.01
CA LEU A 110 16.22 23.92 11.33
C LEU A 110 17.13 23.35 12.43
N THR A 111 17.49 22.07 12.32
CA THR A 111 18.40 21.41 13.27
C THR A 111 19.80 22.03 13.19
N ALA A 112 20.32 22.30 11.98
CA ALA A 112 21.60 22.97 11.78
C ALA A 112 21.59 24.41 12.31
N LEU A 113 20.51 25.15 12.06
CA LEU A 113 20.33 26.51 12.57
C LEU A 113 20.29 26.53 14.11
N ALA A 114 19.51 25.64 14.72
CA ALA A 114 19.44 25.51 16.17
C ALA A 114 20.80 25.16 16.78
N TRP A 115 21.60 24.32 16.10
CA TRP A 115 22.96 23.99 16.54
C TRP A 115 23.87 25.23 16.55
N VAL A 116 23.85 26.02 15.49
CA VAL A 116 24.64 27.25 15.39
C VAL A 116 24.24 28.24 16.50
N ILE A 117 22.94 28.46 16.69
CA ILE A 117 22.42 29.34 17.75
C ILE A 117 22.87 28.85 19.12
N GLN A 118 22.78 27.54 19.38
CA GLN A 118 23.22 26.94 20.63
C GLN A 118 24.72 27.15 20.88
N CYS A 119 25.57 26.92 19.88
CA CYS A 119 27.01 27.15 20.00
C CYS A 119 27.35 28.62 20.29
N VAL A 120 26.70 29.55 19.59
CA VAL A 120 26.88 30.99 19.81
C VAL A 120 26.41 31.39 21.21
N ALA A 121 25.26 30.90 21.66
CA ALA A 121 24.74 31.17 23.00
C ALA A 121 25.68 30.66 24.10
N ILE A 122 26.24 29.46 23.94
CA ILE A 122 27.22 28.90 24.89
C ILE A 122 28.48 29.77 24.90
N ALA A 123 29.05 30.08 23.74
CA ALA A 123 30.26 30.91 23.64
C ALA A 123 30.04 32.30 24.27
N TRP A 124 28.90 32.91 23.99
CA TRP A 124 28.51 34.19 24.59
C TRP A 124 28.36 34.10 26.10
N SER A 125 27.72 33.05 26.62
CA SER A 125 27.50 32.86 28.07
C SER A 125 28.82 32.73 28.85
N ILE A 126 29.85 32.12 28.25
CA ILE A 126 31.17 31.97 28.87
C ILE A 126 31.88 33.33 29.00
N VAL A 127 31.70 34.22 28.02
CA VAL A 127 32.31 35.56 28.02
C VAL A 127 31.51 36.54 28.89
N ALA A 128 30.19 36.53 28.80
CA ALA A 128 29.31 37.49 29.46
C ALA A 128 29.07 37.18 30.95
N THR A 129 29.01 35.90 31.31
CA THR A 129 28.68 35.43 32.67
C THR A 129 29.53 34.22 33.05
N PRO A 130 30.86 34.39 33.23
CA PRO A 130 31.77 33.28 33.47
C PRO A 130 31.45 32.53 34.77
N GLU A 131 30.88 33.17 35.80
CA GLU A 131 30.48 32.48 37.02
C GLU A 131 29.40 31.40 36.81
N GLN A 132 28.63 31.48 35.72
CA GLN A 132 27.57 30.53 35.39
C GLN A 132 28.04 29.39 34.48
N ALA A 133 29.31 29.37 34.06
CA ALA A 133 29.84 28.40 33.11
C ALA A 133 29.61 26.94 33.55
N GLY A 134 29.69 26.65 34.85
CA GLY A 134 29.38 25.32 35.40
C GLY A 134 27.92 24.91 35.22
N VAL A 135 26.98 25.82 35.45
CA VAL A 135 25.54 25.58 35.27
C VAL A 135 25.22 25.40 33.78
N VAL A 136 25.81 26.21 32.91
CA VAL A 136 25.67 26.08 31.45
C VAL A 136 26.20 24.72 30.98
N ALA A 137 27.36 24.27 31.46
CA ALA A 137 27.91 22.96 31.11
C ALA A 137 27.00 21.79 31.54
N GLN A 138 26.38 21.88 32.72
CA GLN A 138 25.39 20.89 33.17
C GLN A 138 24.14 20.89 32.27
N ALA A 139 23.63 22.06 31.90
CA ALA A 139 22.47 22.18 31.01
C ALA A 139 22.76 21.60 29.61
N VAL A 140 23.95 21.86 29.05
CA VAL A 140 24.39 21.25 27.78
C VAL A 140 24.44 19.73 27.89
N THR A 141 24.98 19.21 28.99
CA THR A 141 25.03 17.77 29.24
C THR A 141 23.61 17.18 29.29
N ALA A 142 22.70 17.81 30.02
CA ALA A 142 21.30 17.38 30.12
C ALA A 142 20.54 17.42 28.77
N LEU A 143 20.92 18.31 27.85
CA LEU A 143 20.34 18.40 26.50
C LEU A 143 20.89 17.36 25.51
N THR A 144 21.98 16.66 25.85
CA THR A 144 22.65 15.69 24.96
C THR A 144 21.72 14.57 24.44
N PRO A 145 20.83 13.96 25.26
CA PRO A 145 19.94 12.89 24.78
C PRO A 145 18.98 13.36 23.69
N MET A 146 18.45 14.59 23.81
CA MET A 146 17.56 15.18 22.81
C MET A 146 18.28 15.35 21.46
N TRP A 147 19.53 15.81 21.49
CA TRP A 147 20.38 15.92 20.30
C TRP A 147 20.74 14.56 19.71
N GLY A 148 20.95 13.54 20.54
CA GLY A 148 21.17 12.17 20.08
C GLY A 148 20.02 11.66 19.20
N ILE A 149 18.77 11.90 19.63
CA ILE A 149 17.57 11.53 18.85
C ILE A 149 17.49 12.34 17.55
N ALA A 150 17.69 13.66 17.62
CA ALA A 150 17.61 14.53 16.44
C ALA A 150 18.66 14.16 15.37
N LEU A 151 19.90 13.89 15.78
CA LEU A 151 20.98 13.49 14.88
C LEU A 151 20.78 12.08 14.31
N ALA A 152 20.26 11.14 15.11
CA ALA A 152 19.89 9.81 14.62
C ALA A 152 18.80 9.91 13.53
N MET A 153 17.79 10.75 13.74
CA MET A 153 16.73 11.01 12.77
C MET A 153 17.28 11.65 11.48
N LEU A 154 18.24 12.56 11.57
CA LEU A 154 18.95 13.09 10.40
C LEU A 154 19.77 12.02 9.67
N GLY A 155 20.44 11.13 10.40
CA GLY A 155 21.19 10.01 9.82
C GLY A 155 20.31 9.06 9.02
N VAL A 156 19.16 8.68 9.56
CA VAL A 156 18.15 7.87 8.85
C VAL A 156 17.65 8.60 7.61
N ASN A 157 17.30 9.88 7.72
CA ASN A 157 16.84 10.69 6.60
C ASN A 157 17.89 10.78 5.47
N ALA A 158 19.16 11.02 5.81
CA ALA A 158 20.26 11.07 4.84
C ALA A 158 20.46 9.72 4.12
N THR A 159 20.31 8.61 4.84
CA THR A 159 20.43 7.26 4.27
C THR A 159 19.26 6.93 3.35
N CYS A 160 18.03 7.19 3.79
CA CYS A 160 16.83 7.00 2.97
C CYS A 160 16.90 7.85 1.70
N ARG A 161 17.25 9.14 1.81
CA ARG A 161 17.39 10.02 0.64
C ARG A 161 18.48 9.56 -0.32
N SER A 162 19.56 8.97 0.19
CA SER A 162 20.62 8.41 -0.66
C SER A 162 20.14 7.17 -1.40
N ARG A 163 19.36 6.31 -0.75
CA ARG A 163 18.70 5.15 -1.40
C ARG A 163 17.69 5.58 -2.44
N ASP A 164 16.86 6.59 -2.14
CA ASP A 164 15.89 7.14 -3.10
C ASP A 164 16.59 7.62 -4.40
N LYS A 165 17.76 8.26 -4.27
CA LYS A 165 18.59 8.67 -5.41
C LYS A 165 19.17 7.49 -6.18
N GLN A 166 19.61 6.43 -5.49
CA GLN A 166 20.12 5.20 -6.11
C GLN A 166 19.03 4.49 -6.91
N VAL A 167 17.83 4.34 -6.34
CA VAL A 167 16.67 3.75 -7.01
C VAL A 167 16.27 4.58 -8.23
N ALA A 168 16.23 5.92 -8.10
CA ALA A 168 15.96 6.81 -9.23
C ALA A 168 17.01 6.71 -10.35
N ALA A 169 18.27 6.37 -10.01
CA ALA A 169 19.34 6.11 -10.97
C ALA A 169 19.32 4.67 -11.53
N GLY A 170 18.29 3.86 -11.22
CA GLY A 170 18.15 2.48 -11.68
C GLY A 170 19.03 1.47 -10.92
N GLN A 171 19.67 1.88 -9.82
CA GLN A 171 20.46 0.99 -8.98
C GLN A 171 19.55 0.30 -7.97
N GLN A 172 19.80 -0.99 -7.70
CA GLN A 172 19.18 -1.68 -6.57
C GLN A 172 20.03 -1.45 -5.31
N PRO A 173 19.57 -0.65 -4.34
CA PRO A 173 20.33 -0.41 -3.13
C PRO A 173 20.43 -1.71 -2.34
N SER A 174 21.65 -2.25 -2.18
CA SER A 174 21.88 -3.44 -1.36
C SER A 174 21.47 -3.16 0.09
N GLY A 175 20.55 -3.96 0.62
CA GLY A 175 20.15 -3.90 2.02
C GLY A 175 21.26 -4.38 2.96
N PHE A 176 21.12 -4.10 4.25
CA PHE A 176 22.01 -4.67 5.28
C PHE A 176 22.02 -6.20 5.21
N MET A 177 20.84 -6.81 5.03
CA MET A 177 20.70 -8.26 4.88
C MET A 177 21.39 -8.77 3.60
N ASP A 178 21.30 -8.06 2.48
CA ASP A 178 22.01 -8.45 1.24
C ASP A 178 23.53 -8.40 1.42
N ALA A 179 24.03 -7.41 2.17
CA ALA A 179 25.45 -7.29 2.48
C ALA A 179 25.94 -8.42 3.41
N VAL A 180 25.10 -8.86 4.36
CA VAL A 180 25.39 -9.99 5.25
C VAL A 180 25.37 -11.31 4.47
N VAL A 181 24.32 -11.55 3.67
CA VAL A 181 24.23 -12.75 2.83
C VAL A 181 25.40 -12.84 1.86
N LYS A 182 25.82 -11.72 1.26
CA LYS A 182 26.98 -11.67 0.36
C LYS A 182 28.33 -11.92 1.07
N ARG A 183 28.43 -11.65 2.37
CA ARG A 183 29.64 -11.93 3.18
C ARG A 183 29.67 -13.34 3.75
N VAL A 184 28.51 -13.89 4.11
CA VAL A 184 28.39 -15.23 4.72
C VAL A 184 28.30 -16.34 3.65
N GLY A 185 27.80 -16.01 2.45
CA GLY A 185 27.72 -16.93 1.31
C GLY A 185 28.96 -16.98 0.42
N ARG A 186 30.11 -16.50 0.89
CA ARG A 186 31.45 -16.67 0.29
C ARG A 186 32.31 -17.49 1.25
#